data_AF-A0A1H6K916-F1
#
_entry.id   AF-A0A1H6K916-F1
#
_cell.length_a   1.000
_cell.length_b   1.000
_cell.length_c   1.000
_cell.angle_alpha   90.00
_cell.angle_beta   90.00
_cell.angle_gamma   90.00
#
_symmetry.space_group_name_H-M   'P 1'
#
loop_
_entity.id
_entity.type
_entity.pdbx_description
1 polymer ?
#
loop_
_entity_poly.entity_id
_entity_poly.type
_entity_poly.pdbx_seq_one_letter_code
_entity_poly.pdbx_strand_id
1 'polypeptide(L)'
;MSEIMRHYHHGYDELSVKYSGKAVTDDQVFKNDSTNHAITVTLTAGFIKYGQNFNVLVVDGADEKERLRWLSGADDMERVTIGGTEYYVDKGTEESDIFEPVYWLYPTENTIECGVPCSFEREVDFAEILKYYGMEDAKPSEIQFELSTDNTSGHFDLEELSFFDKTKAE
;
A
#
# COMPACT_ATOMS: atom_id res chain seq x y z
N MET A 1 -1.36 -1.63 -17.42
CA MET A 1 -1.01 -3.06 -17.31
C MET A 1 -0.97 -3.39 -15.83
N SER A 2 -1.46 -4.56 -15.40
CA SER A 2 -1.42 -4.94 -13.98
C SER A 2 -0.67 -6.25 -13.80
N GLU A 3 0.24 -6.30 -12.85
CA GLU A 3 0.94 -7.52 -12.43
C GLU A 3 0.57 -7.81 -10.97
N ILE A 4 0.09 -9.04 -10.71
CA ILE A 4 -0.38 -9.45 -9.39
C ILE A 4 0.45 -10.65 -8.94
N MET A 5 1.08 -10.52 -7.78
CA MET A 5 1.83 -11.57 -7.11
C MET A 5 1.20 -11.87 -5.75
N ARG A 6 0.98 -13.14 -5.43
CA ARG A 6 0.38 -13.58 -4.16
C ARG A 6 1.30 -14.53 -3.41
N HIS A 7 1.42 -14.32 -2.11
CA HIS A 7 2.22 -15.14 -1.22
C HIS A 7 1.45 -15.45 0.07
N TYR A 8 1.57 -16.68 0.57
CA TYR A 8 0.94 -17.14 1.80
C TYR A 8 1.97 -17.23 2.91
N HIS A 9 1.71 -16.58 4.07
CA HIS A 9 2.72 -16.38 5.12
C HIS A 9 2.25 -16.86 6.50
N HIS A 10 1.75 -18.11 6.59
CA HIS A 10 1.24 -18.71 7.82
C HIS A 10 2.25 -18.95 8.96
N GLY A 11 3.50 -18.47 8.84
CA GLY A 11 4.56 -18.65 9.84
C GLY A 11 5.31 -17.37 10.23
N TYR A 12 4.81 -16.21 9.79
CA TYR A 12 5.42 -14.92 10.13
C TYR A 12 4.78 -14.35 11.38
N ASP A 13 5.60 -13.75 12.23
CA ASP A 13 5.17 -13.05 13.44
C ASP A 13 5.09 -11.54 13.20
N GLU A 14 6.10 -10.95 12.55
CA GLU A 14 6.13 -9.52 12.19
C GLU A 14 6.40 -9.36 10.69
N LEU A 15 5.33 -9.33 9.88
CA LEU A 15 5.45 -9.18 8.43
C LEU A 15 5.95 -7.78 8.06
N SER A 16 7.03 -7.74 7.28
CA SER A 16 7.47 -6.55 6.55
C SER A 16 7.66 -6.87 5.08
N VAL A 17 7.36 -5.89 4.25
CA VAL A 17 7.46 -5.99 2.79
C VAL A 17 8.35 -4.88 2.30
N LYS A 18 9.40 -5.22 1.58
CA LYS A 18 10.24 -4.26 0.89
C LYS A 18 10.09 -4.43 -0.60
N TYR A 19 9.92 -3.32 -1.31
CA TYR A 19 9.86 -3.31 -2.75
C TYR A 19 10.61 -2.11 -3.31
N SER A 20 11.19 -2.30 -4.48
CA SER A 20 11.84 -1.23 -5.24
C SER A 20 11.76 -1.51 -6.72
N GLY A 21 11.92 -0.46 -7.50
CA GLY A 21 11.92 -0.61 -8.94
C GLY A 21 12.19 0.69 -9.66
N LYS A 22 12.18 0.57 -10.98
CA LYS A 22 12.34 1.69 -11.89
C LYS A 22 11.19 1.73 -12.85
N ALA A 23 10.80 2.93 -13.23
CA ALA A 23 9.78 3.12 -14.22
C ALA A 23 10.07 4.28 -15.14
N VAL A 24 9.62 4.16 -16.38
CA VAL A 24 9.63 5.19 -17.40
C VAL A 24 8.20 5.40 -17.84
N THR A 25 7.73 6.63 -17.68
CA THR A 25 6.39 7.09 -18.06
C THR A 25 6.53 8.09 -19.20
N ASP A 26 5.46 8.34 -19.93
CA ASP A 26 5.47 9.33 -21.01
C ASP A 26 5.32 10.75 -20.43
N ASP A 27 6.25 11.66 -20.72
CA ASP A 27 6.18 13.07 -20.33
C ASP A 27 4.86 13.74 -20.78
N GLN A 28 4.21 13.26 -21.85
CA GLN A 28 2.94 13.82 -22.33
C GLN A 28 1.74 13.45 -21.47
N VAL A 29 1.79 12.31 -20.78
CA VAL A 29 0.73 11.86 -19.87
C VAL A 29 0.68 12.75 -18.63
N PHE A 30 1.85 13.19 -18.15
CA PHE A 30 1.97 14.13 -17.02
C PHE A 30 1.51 15.56 -17.30
N LYS A 31 1.38 15.97 -18.56
CA LYS A 31 1.06 17.37 -18.93
C LYS A 31 -0.40 17.62 -19.27
N ASN A 32 -1.18 16.58 -19.57
CA ASN A 32 -2.53 16.72 -20.12
C ASN A 32 -3.63 16.11 -19.24
N ASP A 33 -3.31 15.25 -18.29
CA ASP A 33 -4.32 14.66 -17.42
C ASP A 33 -4.23 15.21 -16.00
N SER A 34 -5.39 15.40 -15.38
CA SER A 34 -5.51 15.86 -13.99
C SER A 34 -5.27 14.74 -12.97
N THR A 35 -4.81 13.58 -13.46
CA THR A 35 -4.43 12.37 -12.73
C THR A 35 -2.93 12.18 -12.95
N ASN A 36 -2.12 12.71 -12.03
CA ASN A 36 -0.65 12.69 -12.08
C ASN A 36 -0.01 11.31 -11.83
N HIS A 37 -0.73 10.21 -12.07
CA HIS A 37 -0.31 8.86 -11.62
C HIS A 37 -0.34 7.94 -12.81
N ALA A 38 0.86 7.54 -13.22
CA ALA A 38 1.02 6.53 -14.24
C ALA A 38 1.24 5.14 -13.61
N ILE A 39 1.50 5.08 -12.29
CA ILE A 39 1.95 3.88 -11.59
C ILE A 39 1.46 3.90 -10.15
N THR A 40 0.80 2.81 -9.76
CA THR A 40 0.31 2.56 -8.42
C THR A 40 0.82 1.20 -7.96
N VAL A 41 1.32 1.15 -6.72
CA VAL A 41 1.67 -0.11 -6.03
C VAL A 41 0.70 -0.31 -4.89
N THR A 42 -0.04 -1.41 -4.94
CA THR A 42 -0.99 -1.81 -3.91
C THR A 42 -0.47 -3.05 -3.19
N LEU A 43 -0.26 -2.94 -1.89
CA LEU A 43 -0.06 -4.08 -1.01
C LEU A 43 -1.37 -4.37 -0.28
N THR A 44 -1.88 -5.59 -0.42
CA THR A 44 -3.02 -6.09 0.34
C THR A 44 -2.55 -7.22 1.24
N ALA A 45 -2.45 -6.97 2.54
CA ALA A 45 -2.09 -7.97 3.53
C ALA A 45 -3.32 -8.42 4.30
N GLY A 46 -3.62 -9.72 4.24
CA GLY A 46 -4.64 -10.39 5.03
C GLY A 46 -4.08 -10.86 6.36
N PHE A 47 -4.85 -10.69 7.41
CA PHE A 47 -4.53 -11.08 8.77
C PHE A 47 -5.68 -11.81 9.44
N ILE A 48 -5.35 -12.66 10.42
CA ILE A 48 -6.31 -13.37 11.24
C ILE A 48 -6.16 -12.93 12.70
N LYS A 49 -7.26 -12.51 13.33
CA LYS A 49 -7.34 -12.26 14.78
C LYS A 49 -8.64 -12.87 15.32
N TYR A 50 -8.54 -13.66 16.39
CA TYR A 50 -9.66 -14.39 17.01
C TYR A 50 -10.54 -15.20 16.04
N GLY A 51 -9.94 -15.71 14.94
CA GLY A 51 -10.66 -16.47 13.91
C GLY A 51 -11.42 -15.63 12.88
N GLN A 52 -11.27 -14.30 12.91
CA GLN A 52 -11.79 -13.38 11.90
C GLN A 52 -10.66 -12.89 11.00
N ASN A 53 -10.94 -12.82 9.69
CA ASN A 53 -10.02 -12.22 8.73
C ASN A 53 -10.26 -10.71 8.64
N PHE A 54 -9.19 -9.98 8.38
CA PHE A 54 -9.25 -8.57 8.00
C PHE A 54 -8.11 -8.25 7.04
N ASN A 55 -8.23 -7.16 6.30
CA ASN A 55 -7.25 -6.75 5.31
C ASN A 55 -6.71 -5.36 5.61
N VAL A 56 -5.40 -5.20 5.44
CA VAL A 56 -4.70 -3.93 5.47
C VAL A 56 -4.19 -3.65 4.07
N LEU A 57 -4.58 -2.52 3.49
CA LEU A 57 -4.23 -2.10 2.15
C LEU A 57 -3.33 -0.87 2.24
N VAL A 58 -2.14 -0.96 1.64
CA VAL A 58 -1.23 0.16 1.47
C VAL A 58 -1.14 0.49 -0.01
N VAL A 59 -1.50 1.72 -0.39
CA VAL A 59 -1.53 2.16 -1.79
C VAL A 59 -0.54 3.30 -1.99
N ASP A 60 0.60 2.99 -2.61
CA ASP A 60 1.63 3.97 -3.00
C ASP A 60 1.43 4.40 -4.45
N GLY A 61 1.75 5.67 -4.76
CA GLY A 61 1.50 6.23 -6.09
C GLY A 61 0.06 6.63 -6.39
N ALA A 62 -0.84 6.69 -5.39
CA ALA A 62 -2.22 7.14 -5.57
C ALA A 62 -2.32 8.66 -5.81
N ASP A 63 -3.26 9.13 -6.65
CA ASP A 63 -3.52 10.58 -6.74
C ASP A 63 -4.00 11.18 -5.46
N GLU A 64 -3.80 12.50 -5.36
CA GLU A 64 -4.61 13.33 -4.51
C GLU A 64 -6.10 12.99 -4.69
N LYS A 65 -6.66 12.87 -5.89
CA LYS A 65 -8.07 12.47 -6.05
C LYS A 65 -8.41 11.11 -5.47
N GLU A 66 -7.58 10.07 -5.58
CA GLU A 66 -7.78 8.73 -5.03
C GLU A 66 -7.58 8.71 -3.51
N ARG A 67 -6.55 9.40 -3.02
CA ARG A 67 -6.34 9.71 -1.60
C ARG A 67 -7.56 10.43 -1.03
N LEU A 68 -8.13 11.35 -1.80
CA LEU A 68 -9.30 12.13 -1.42
C LEU A 68 -10.63 11.51 -1.89
N ARG A 69 -10.65 10.34 -2.57
CA ARG A 69 -11.86 9.78 -3.21
C ARG A 69 -12.84 9.25 -2.19
N TRP A 70 -12.33 8.83 -1.04
CA TRP A 70 -13.11 8.41 0.12
C TRP A 70 -13.48 9.59 1.04
N LEU A 71 -12.97 10.79 0.77
CA LEU A 71 -13.29 12.05 1.47
C LEU A 71 -14.53 12.72 0.88
N SER A 72 -15.70 12.08 1.01
CA SER A 72 -16.95 12.79 0.72
C SER A 72 -17.12 14.06 1.59
N GLY A 73 -16.40 14.13 2.73
CA GLY A 73 -16.14 15.33 3.51
C GLY A 73 -14.66 15.53 3.88
N ALA A 74 -14.31 16.75 4.27
CA ALA A 74 -12.92 17.16 4.59
C ALA A 74 -12.32 16.51 5.86
N ASP A 75 -13.07 15.67 6.59
CA ASP A 75 -12.70 15.10 7.90
C ASP A 75 -12.56 13.56 7.91
N ASP A 76 -12.71 12.88 6.77
CA ASP A 76 -12.87 11.42 6.72
C ASP A 76 -11.54 10.63 6.85
N MET A 77 -10.39 11.23 6.49
CA MET A 77 -9.07 10.61 6.68
C MET A 77 -8.24 11.32 7.74
N GLU A 78 -7.53 10.54 8.55
CA GLU A 78 -6.56 11.05 9.50
C GLU A 78 -5.15 11.02 8.92
N ARG A 79 -4.37 12.06 9.18
CA ARG A 79 -2.94 12.06 8.89
C ARG A 79 -2.17 11.59 10.11
N VAL A 80 -1.50 10.45 10.01
CA VAL A 80 -0.80 9.81 11.14
C VAL A 80 0.58 9.33 10.74
N THR A 81 1.47 9.17 11.72
CA THR A 81 2.81 8.59 11.51
C THR A 81 2.86 7.19 12.11
N ILE A 82 3.16 6.19 11.28
CA ILE A 82 3.24 4.77 11.63
C ILE A 82 4.60 4.25 11.14
N GLY A 83 5.40 3.67 12.05
CA GLY A 83 6.73 3.14 11.69
C GLY A 83 7.67 4.18 11.06
N GLY A 84 7.50 5.47 11.38
CA GLY A 84 8.29 6.57 10.80
C GLY A 84 7.81 7.04 9.42
N THR A 85 6.82 6.39 8.82
CA THR A 85 6.18 6.83 7.58
C THR A 85 4.88 7.53 7.89
N GLU A 86 4.59 8.61 7.19
CA GLU A 86 3.34 9.35 7.34
C GLU A 86 2.30 8.88 6.33
N TYR A 87 1.09 8.65 6.80
CA TYR A 87 -0.03 8.12 6.02
C TYR A 87 -1.27 9.00 6.16
N TYR A 88 -2.06 9.08 5.10
CA TYR A 88 -3.50 9.29 5.20
C TYR A 88 -4.16 7.93 5.45
N VAL A 89 -4.87 7.79 6.56
CA VAL A 89 -5.58 6.54 6.90
C VAL A 89 -7.09 6.76 6.84
N ASP A 90 -7.78 5.82 6.22
CA ASP A 90 -9.23 5.78 6.26
C ASP A 90 -9.69 5.38 7.66
N LYS A 91 -10.56 6.18 8.25
CA LYS A 91 -11.27 5.85 9.49
C LYS A 91 -12.41 4.90 9.12
N GLY A 92 -12.06 3.69 8.69
CA GLY A 92 -13.02 2.64 8.35
C GLY A 92 -14.10 2.58 9.43
N THR A 93 -15.32 2.99 9.09
CA THR A 93 -16.41 3.07 10.06
C THR A 93 -16.66 1.69 10.61
N GLU A 94 -16.68 1.56 11.94
CA GLU A 94 -16.90 0.33 12.71
C GLU A 94 -18.23 -0.41 12.40
N GLU A 95 -19.06 0.07 11.47
CA GLU A 95 -20.48 -0.31 11.35
C GLU A 95 -20.83 -1.13 10.10
N SER A 96 -20.00 -2.12 9.75
CA SER A 96 -20.38 -3.10 8.74
C SER A 96 -20.17 -4.53 9.24
N ASP A 97 -21.21 -5.10 9.85
CA ASP A 97 -21.32 -6.54 10.20
C ASP A 97 -21.24 -7.48 8.97
N ILE A 98 -21.14 -6.93 7.75
CA ILE A 98 -21.34 -7.63 6.48
C ILE A 98 -20.02 -7.81 5.70
N PHE A 99 -18.99 -7.02 6.02
CA PHE A 99 -17.71 -7.02 5.30
C PHE A 99 -16.55 -7.19 6.28
N GLU A 100 -15.54 -7.97 5.89
CA GLU A 100 -14.26 -8.03 6.60
C GLU A 100 -13.69 -6.61 6.71
N PRO A 101 -13.18 -6.17 7.88
CA PRO A 101 -12.69 -4.81 8.02
C PRO A 101 -11.49 -4.60 7.09
N VAL A 102 -11.52 -3.48 6.37
CA VAL A 102 -10.52 -3.09 5.37
C VAL A 102 -9.92 -1.77 5.82
N TYR A 103 -8.62 -1.78 6.13
CA TYR A 103 -7.88 -0.59 6.53
C TYR A 103 -7.10 -0.05 5.34
N TRP A 104 -7.38 1.17 4.90
CA TRP A 104 -6.67 1.80 3.80
C TRP A 104 -5.65 2.80 4.33
N LEU A 105 -4.41 2.66 3.85
CA LEU A 105 -3.30 3.54 4.17
C LEU A 105 -2.69 4.05 2.87
N TYR A 106 -2.57 5.37 2.76
CA TYR A 106 -1.95 6.04 1.63
C TYR A 106 -0.76 6.83 2.14
N PRO A 107 0.48 6.45 1.79
CA PRO A 107 1.63 7.28 2.12
C PRO A 107 1.43 8.73 1.66
N THR A 108 1.77 9.69 2.51
CA THR A 108 1.64 11.11 2.14
C THR A 108 2.70 11.50 1.12
N GLU A 109 3.91 10.95 1.26
CA GLU A 109 4.98 11.05 0.28
C GLU A 109 4.69 10.16 -0.92
N ASN A 110 4.47 10.79 -2.07
CA ASN A 110 4.35 10.09 -3.34
C ASN A 110 5.76 9.82 -3.89
N THR A 111 6.29 8.62 -3.62
CA THR A 111 7.61 8.21 -4.09
C THR A 111 7.64 7.86 -5.59
N ILE A 112 6.47 7.87 -6.25
CA ILE A 112 6.29 7.50 -7.66
C ILE A 112 5.73 8.70 -8.46
N GLU A 113 6.36 9.88 -8.34
CA GLU A 113 6.08 11.06 -9.19
C GLU A 113 7.08 11.19 -10.33
N CYS A 114 6.68 10.91 -11.58
CA CYS A 114 7.66 10.96 -12.66
C CYS A 114 7.07 11.13 -14.04
N GLY A 115 7.52 12.17 -14.76
CA GLY A 115 7.42 12.29 -16.23
C GLY A 115 8.78 12.11 -16.91
N VAL A 116 9.62 11.20 -16.41
CA VAL A 116 10.94 10.75 -16.91
C VAL A 116 11.33 9.50 -16.08
N PRO A 117 12.41 8.75 -16.42
CA PRO A 117 12.81 7.60 -15.62
C PRO A 117 12.91 7.93 -14.13
N CYS A 118 12.19 7.18 -13.30
CA CYS A 118 12.24 7.29 -11.86
C CYS A 118 12.50 5.95 -11.21
N SER A 119 12.97 6.04 -9.97
CA SER A 119 13.15 4.92 -9.07
C SER A 119 12.29 5.14 -7.85
N PHE A 120 11.71 4.07 -7.34
CA PHE A 120 11.00 4.06 -6.07
C PHE A 120 11.54 2.93 -5.21
N GLU A 121 11.54 3.14 -3.91
CA GLU A 121 11.90 2.15 -2.90
C GLU A 121 11.04 2.42 -1.67
N ARG A 122 10.42 1.36 -1.13
CA ARG A 122 9.66 1.45 0.11
C ARG A 122 9.74 0.15 0.90
N GLU A 123 9.76 0.31 2.20
CA GLU A 123 9.49 -0.75 3.16
C GLU A 123 8.18 -0.44 3.88
N VAL A 124 7.29 -1.43 3.94
CA VAL A 124 6.03 -1.38 4.68
C VAL A 124 6.13 -2.36 5.83
N ASP A 125 6.16 -1.81 7.05
CA ASP A 125 6.16 -2.57 8.30
C ASP A 125 4.73 -2.77 8.79
N PHE A 126 4.17 -3.95 8.51
CA PHE A 126 2.81 -4.25 8.95
C PHE A 126 2.72 -4.45 10.46
N ALA A 127 3.81 -4.76 11.17
CA ALA A 127 3.75 -4.88 12.63
C ALA A 127 3.49 -3.52 13.29
N GLU A 128 4.15 -2.46 12.83
CA GLU A 128 3.86 -1.10 13.32
C GLU A 128 2.46 -0.62 12.89
N ILE A 129 1.95 -1.01 11.71
CA ILE A 129 0.56 -0.73 11.30
C ILE A 129 -0.44 -1.45 12.22
N LEU A 130 -0.23 -2.73 12.50
CA LEU A 130 -1.11 -3.49 13.40
C LEU A 130 -1.12 -2.89 14.81
N LYS A 131 0.05 -2.48 15.32
CA LYS A 131 0.19 -1.80 16.61
C LYS A 131 -0.56 -0.47 16.67
N TYR A 132 -0.53 0.32 15.60
CA TYR A 132 -1.33 1.55 15.51
C TYR A 132 -2.83 1.27 15.72
N TYR A 133 -3.33 0.16 15.16
CA TYR A 133 -4.72 -0.27 15.31
C TYR A 133 -5.00 -1.17 16.54
N GLY A 134 -4.02 -1.41 17.44
CA GLY A 134 -4.19 -2.28 18.61
C GLY A 134 -4.41 -3.77 18.26
N MET A 135 -3.76 -4.24 17.20
CA MET A 135 -3.89 -5.58 16.63
C MET A 135 -2.55 -6.35 16.56
N GLU A 136 -1.64 -6.11 17.52
CA GLU A 136 -0.31 -6.71 17.56
C GLU A 136 -0.29 -8.24 17.61
N ASP A 137 -1.37 -8.87 18.07
CA ASP A 137 -1.53 -10.32 18.17
C ASP A 137 -2.08 -10.97 16.88
N ALA A 138 -2.44 -10.18 15.87
CA ALA A 138 -2.92 -10.68 14.59
C ALA A 138 -1.80 -11.41 13.82
N LYS A 139 -2.15 -12.50 13.13
CA LYS A 139 -1.19 -13.28 12.34
C LYS A 139 -1.40 -13.08 10.85
N PRO A 140 -0.33 -12.86 10.06
CA PRO A 140 -0.43 -12.79 8.60
C PRO A 140 -1.02 -14.10 8.04
N SER A 141 -1.92 -13.99 7.08
CA SER A 141 -2.51 -15.13 6.38
C SER A 141 -2.11 -15.15 4.91
N GLU A 142 -2.27 -14.03 4.23
CA GLU A 142 -1.98 -13.84 2.81
C GLU A 142 -1.40 -12.44 2.60
N ILE A 143 -0.56 -12.29 1.59
CA ILE A 143 -0.24 -10.99 1.04
C ILE A 143 -0.33 -11.03 -0.48
N GLN A 144 -0.99 -10.02 -1.03
CA GLN A 144 -1.04 -9.73 -2.45
C GLN A 144 -0.25 -8.44 -2.68
N PHE A 145 0.71 -8.52 -3.58
CA PHE A 145 1.34 -7.36 -4.21
C PHE A 145 0.69 -7.17 -5.57
N GLU A 146 0.18 -5.98 -5.83
CA GLU A 146 -0.33 -5.58 -7.12
C GLU A 146 0.40 -4.33 -7.58
N LEU A 147 0.97 -4.41 -8.77
CA LEU A 147 1.45 -3.26 -9.50
C LEU A 147 0.46 -2.96 -10.61
N SER A 148 -0.01 -1.73 -10.67
CA SER A 148 -0.88 -1.25 -11.73
C SER A 148 -0.28 -0.03 -12.40
N THR A 149 -0.22 -0.06 -13.73
CA THR A 149 0.23 1.07 -14.54
C THR A 149 -0.89 1.55 -15.45
N ASP A 150 -1.17 2.84 -15.42
CA ASP A 150 -2.13 3.48 -16.29
C ASP A 150 -1.43 4.46 -17.23
N ASN A 151 -1.89 4.50 -18.47
CA ASN A 151 -1.35 5.38 -19.52
C ASN A 151 0.18 5.28 -19.74
N THR A 152 0.82 4.19 -19.33
CA THR A 152 2.26 3.99 -19.59
C THR A 152 2.49 3.47 -20.99
N SER A 153 3.04 4.30 -21.88
CA SER A 153 3.71 3.84 -23.11
C SER A 153 5.15 3.35 -22.84
N GLY A 154 5.64 3.51 -21.61
CA GLY A 154 7.01 3.17 -21.21
C GLY A 154 7.17 1.80 -20.54
N HIS A 155 8.22 1.68 -19.75
CA HIS A 155 8.73 0.42 -19.18
C HIS A 155 8.72 0.49 -17.65
N PHE A 156 8.40 -0.62 -17.01
CA PHE A 156 8.53 -0.82 -15.58
C PHE A 156 9.42 -2.04 -15.32
N ASP A 157 10.29 -1.92 -14.31
CA ASP A 157 11.16 -2.99 -13.84
C ASP A 157 11.10 -3.09 -12.30
N LEU A 158 10.64 -4.23 -11.79
CA LEU A 158 10.64 -4.53 -10.36
C LEU A 158 12.05 -5.01 -9.98
N GLU A 159 12.80 -4.19 -9.26
CA GLU A 159 14.17 -4.52 -8.86
C GLU A 159 14.19 -5.37 -7.58
N GLU A 160 13.26 -5.11 -6.65
CA GLU A 160 13.12 -5.86 -5.41
C GLU A 160 11.64 -6.08 -5.09
N LEU A 161 11.32 -7.30 -4.66
CA LEU A 161 10.13 -7.61 -3.88
C LEU A 161 10.50 -8.70 -2.87
N SER A 162 10.59 -8.32 -1.61
CA SER A 162 10.98 -9.20 -0.52
C SER A 162 9.96 -9.15 0.62
N PHE A 163 9.64 -10.33 1.14
CA PHE A 163 8.77 -10.54 2.29
C PHE A 163 9.63 -11.12 3.39
N PHE A 164 9.64 -10.51 4.57
CA PHE A 164 10.44 -11.01 5.68
C PHE A 164 9.72 -10.83 7.01
N ASP A 165 10.12 -11.66 7.97
CA ASP A 165 9.68 -11.61 9.36
C ASP A 165 10.73 -10.88 10.18
N LYS A 166 10.41 -9.69 10.70
CA LYS A 166 11.36 -8.89 11.49
C LYS A 166 11.83 -9.58 12.76
N THR A 167 11.05 -10.51 13.31
CA THR A 167 11.49 -11.31 14.48
C THR A 167 12.58 -12.33 14.13
N LYS A 168 12.74 -12.65 12.84
CA LYS A 168 13.67 -13.67 12.32
C LYS A 168 14.80 -13.09 11.47
N ALA A 169 14.82 -11.77 11.28
CA ALA A 169 15.89 -11.07 10.57
C ALA A 169 17.10 -10.88 11.53
N GLU A 170 18.23 -11.51 11.19
CA GLU A 170 19.52 -11.37 11.91
C GLU A 170 20.24 -10.06 11.57
#